data_AF-A0A7V8ZEI9-F1
#
_entry.id   AF-A0A7V8ZEI9-F1
#
_cell.length_a   1.000
_cell.length_b   1.000
_cell.length_c   1.000
_cell.angle_alpha   90.00
_cell.angle_beta   90.00
_cell.angle_gamma   90.00
#
_symmetry.space_group_name_H-M   'P 1'
#
loop_
_entity.id
_entity.type
_entity.pdbx_description
1 polymer ?
#
loop_
_entity_poly.entity_id
_entity_poly.type
_entity_poly.pdbx_seq_one_letter_code
_entity_poly.pdbx_strand_id
1 'polypeptide(L)'
;STPSGSSGSDSTTAPSSGGTTTARKTYTYVIDIRFGERGEVRSRKGVRRLALLPSSRNPRLVFLGVSDDRRNAIFLVESGLTQEGEGKCKPSRRFCSFLYLRTADSRDDHYFSTEGGKQYVLHLSRIRRVEVKPKAKPSRRAPRSSRAGVGPGALFESPVFVDELR
;
A
#
# COMPACT_ATOMS: atom_id res chain seq x y z
N SER A 1 29.99 68.50 28.45
CA SER A 1 29.50 67.98 29.73
C SER A 1 28.56 66.81 29.48
N THR A 2 28.97 65.61 29.93
CA THR A 2 28.24 64.35 30.30
C THR A 2 26.85 64.05 29.72
N PRO A 3 26.48 62.78 29.43
CA PRO A 3 26.76 61.64 30.34
C PRO A 3 27.10 60.27 29.73
N SER A 4 27.58 59.43 30.66
CA SER A 4 27.82 58.00 30.63
C SER A 4 26.63 57.16 30.14
N GLY A 5 26.92 56.06 29.45
CA GLY A 5 25.99 54.97 29.19
C GLY A 5 26.55 53.64 29.70
N SER A 6 25.91 53.09 30.75
CA SER A 6 26.21 51.79 31.35
C SER A 6 26.09 50.65 30.36
N SER A 7 27.10 49.79 30.30
CA SER A 7 27.02 48.48 29.66
C SER A 7 26.31 47.50 30.60
N GLY A 8 25.02 47.27 30.35
CA GLY A 8 24.23 46.23 31.01
C GLY A 8 24.42 44.89 30.29
N SER A 9 24.82 43.88 31.03
CA SER A 9 24.94 42.49 30.58
C SER A 9 23.57 41.93 30.19
N ASP A 10 23.35 41.73 28.90
CA ASP A 10 22.14 41.07 28.40
C ASP A 10 22.34 39.55 28.41
N SER A 11 21.71 38.91 29.39
CA SER A 11 21.63 37.46 29.55
C SER A 11 20.96 36.83 28.33
N THR A 12 21.76 36.16 27.50
CA THR A 12 21.28 35.40 26.33
C THR A 12 20.48 34.19 26.81
N THR A 13 19.15 34.32 26.80
CA THR A 13 18.26 33.16 27.00
C THR A 13 18.12 32.46 25.65
N ALA A 14 18.76 31.30 25.50
CA ALA A 14 18.62 30.47 24.31
C ALA A 14 17.15 30.02 24.15
N PRO A 15 16.53 30.16 22.96
CA PRO A 15 15.20 29.61 22.74
C PRO A 15 15.27 28.07 22.75
N SER A 16 14.65 27.46 23.76
CA SER A 16 14.37 26.03 23.78
C SER A 16 13.39 25.71 22.65
N SER A 17 13.91 25.23 21.52
CA SER A 17 13.08 24.63 20.47
C SER A 17 12.56 23.29 20.94
N GLY A 18 11.44 23.31 21.65
CA GLY A 18 10.56 22.17 21.83
C GLY A 18 9.93 21.79 20.50
N GLY A 19 10.67 21.07 19.66
CA GLY A 19 10.19 20.57 18.39
C GLY A 19 9.11 19.51 18.61
N THR A 20 7.84 19.88 18.44
CA THR A 20 6.73 18.94 18.33
C THR A 20 6.99 18.04 17.11
N THR A 21 7.43 16.80 17.35
CA THR A 21 7.63 15.82 16.28
C THR A 21 6.26 15.41 15.75
N THR A 22 5.85 15.97 14.61
CA THR A 22 4.61 15.58 13.94
C THR A 22 4.75 14.12 13.47
N ALA A 23 3.93 13.22 14.02
CA ALA A 23 3.93 11.82 13.63
C ALA A 23 3.54 11.66 12.16
N ARG A 24 4.44 11.09 11.35
CA ARG A 24 4.21 10.87 9.92
C ARG A 24 3.19 9.75 9.71
N LYS A 25 2.06 10.08 9.09
CA LYS A 25 1.04 9.10 8.67
C LYS A 25 1.38 8.53 7.31
N THR A 26 1.28 7.21 7.17
CA THR A 26 1.43 6.50 5.90
C THR A 26 0.06 6.06 5.41
N TYR A 27 -0.20 6.15 4.10
CA TYR A 27 -1.48 5.76 3.52
C TYR A 27 -1.29 4.74 2.40
N THR A 28 -2.32 3.94 2.15
CA THR A 28 -2.43 3.05 1.01
C THR A 28 -3.83 3.09 0.42
N TYR A 29 -4.03 2.47 -0.75
CA TYR A 29 -5.31 2.37 -1.41
C TYR A 29 -5.85 0.95 -1.36
N VAL A 30 -7.15 0.86 -1.07
CA VAL A 30 -7.93 -0.36 -1.19
C VAL A 30 -9.18 -0.09 -2.02
N ILE A 31 -9.73 -1.13 -2.63
CA ILE A 31 -10.95 -1.03 -3.42
C ILE A 31 -12.04 -1.93 -2.88
N ASP A 32 -13.28 -1.54 -3.12
CA ASP A 32 -14.46 -2.37 -2.91
C ASP A 32 -15.03 -2.71 -4.29
N ILE A 33 -15.25 -4.01 -4.55
CA ILE A 33 -15.68 -4.53 -5.85
C ILE A 33 -16.77 -5.57 -5.70
N ARG A 34 -17.51 -5.82 -6.78
CA ARG A 34 -18.25 -7.07 -6.99
C ARG A 34 -17.60 -7.79 -8.16
N PHE A 35 -17.12 -9.01 -7.95
CA PHE A 35 -16.42 -9.76 -8.99
C PHE A 35 -16.72 -11.26 -8.92
N GLY A 36 -16.89 -11.88 -10.07
CA GLY A 36 -17.11 -13.32 -10.20
C GLY A 36 -17.65 -13.71 -11.57
N GLU A 37 -17.84 -15.02 -11.76
CA GLU A 37 -18.55 -15.56 -12.93
C GLU A 37 -20.01 -15.06 -12.90
N ARG A 38 -20.65 -14.90 -14.06
CA ARG A 38 -22.04 -14.47 -14.17
C ARG A 38 -22.94 -15.47 -13.44
N GLY A 39 -23.75 -14.98 -12.51
CA GLY A 39 -24.56 -15.82 -11.59
C GLY A 39 -23.89 -16.09 -10.24
N GLU A 40 -22.56 -15.95 -10.13
CA GLU A 40 -21.79 -16.19 -8.89
C GLU A 40 -20.96 -14.97 -8.47
N VAL A 41 -21.47 -13.76 -8.75
CA VAL A 41 -20.77 -12.52 -8.43
C VAL A 41 -20.74 -12.27 -6.92
N ARG A 42 -19.55 -12.08 -6.34
CA ARG A 42 -19.39 -11.82 -4.90
C ARG A 42 -18.84 -10.43 -4.61
N SER A 43 -19.41 -9.77 -3.61
CA SER A 43 -18.91 -8.51 -3.08
C SER A 43 -17.65 -8.73 -2.24
N ARG A 44 -16.64 -7.88 -2.44
CA ARG A 44 -15.39 -7.89 -1.68
C ARG A 44 -15.02 -6.47 -1.30
N LYS A 45 -14.79 -6.25 -0.01
CA LYS A 45 -14.39 -4.94 0.53
C LYS A 45 -12.92 -4.96 0.91
N GLY A 46 -12.25 -3.82 0.73
CA GLY A 46 -10.88 -3.64 1.16
C GLY A 46 -9.86 -4.49 0.40
N VAL A 47 -10.14 -4.79 -0.88
CA VAL A 47 -9.20 -5.51 -1.75
C VAL A 47 -7.91 -4.71 -1.85
N ARG A 48 -6.80 -5.37 -1.50
CA ARG A 48 -5.47 -4.75 -1.37
C ARG A 48 -4.66 -4.97 -2.64
N ARG A 49 -3.66 -4.11 -2.85
CA ARG A 49 -2.69 -4.25 -3.95
C ARG A 49 -2.14 -5.68 -4.01
N LEU A 50 -1.99 -6.20 -5.23
CA LEU A 50 -1.57 -7.55 -5.60
C LEU A 50 -2.56 -8.67 -5.22
N ALA A 51 -3.81 -8.33 -4.88
CA ALA A 51 -4.83 -9.35 -4.69
C ALA A 51 -5.15 -10.07 -6.01
N LEU A 52 -5.16 -11.40 -5.93
CA LEU A 52 -5.54 -12.33 -7.00
C LEU A 52 -7.06 -12.55 -6.97
N LEU A 53 -7.73 -12.29 -8.09
CA LEU A 53 -9.19 -12.28 -8.20
C LEU A 53 -9.68 -13.27 -9.28
N PRO A 54 -10.73 -14.07 -9.03
CA PRO A 54 -11.45 -14.15 -7.77
C PRO A 54 -10.66 -14.94 -6.71
N SER A 55 -9.66 -15.72 -7.07
CA SER A 55 -8.84 -16.44 -6.07
C SER A 55 -7.42 -16.64 -6.55
N SER A 56 -6.54 -17.06 -5.64
CA SER A 56 -5.15 -17.41 -5.98
C SER A 56 -5.04 -18.67 -6.84
N ARG A 57 -6.00 -19.60 -6.77
CA ARG A 57 -5.99 -20.84 -7.55
C ARG A 57 -6.33 -20.63 -9.01
N ASN A 58 -7.19 -19.66 -9.29
CA ASN A 58 -7.60 -19.32 -10.66
C ASN A 58 -7.78 -17.80 -10.77
N PRO A 59 -6.67 -17.04 -10.90
CA PRO A 59 -6.72 -15.59 -11.00
C PRO A 59 -7.03 -15.16 -12.44
N ARG A 60 -8.16 -14.48 -12.62
CA ARG A 60 -8.51 -13.75 -13.84
C ARG A 60 -7.94 -12.34 -13.85
N LEU A 61 -7.83 -11.73 -12.66
CA LEU A 61 -7.34 -10.36 -12.49
C LEU A 61 -6.37 -10.27 -11.31
N VAL A 62 -5.43 -9.33 -11.41
CA VAL A 62 -4.59 -8.88 -10.28
C VAL A 62 -4.79 -7.40 -10.06
N PHE A 63 -5.21 -6.98 -8.87
CA PHE A 63 -5.33 -5.54 -8.57
C PHE A 63 -3.96 -4.92 -8.36
N LEU A 64 -3.49 -4.09 -9.30
CA LEU A 64 -2.14 -3.50 -9.27
C LEU A 64 -2.06 -2.22 -8.43
N GLY A 65 -3.20 -1.61 -8.11
CA GLY A 65 -3.27 -0.37 -7.34
C GLY A 65 -4.15 0.67 -8.02
N VAL A 66 -3.94 1.93 -7.65
CA VAL A 66 -4.69 3.07 -8.20
C VAL A 66 -3.71 3.95 -8.96
N SER A 67 -4.14 4.55 -10.07
CA SER A 67 -3.37 5.54 -10.81
C SER A 67 -3.00 6.76 -9.96
N ASP A 68 -1.97 7.51 -10.36
CA ASP A 68 -1.45 8.66 -9.60
C ASP A 68 -2.48 9.79 -9.43
N ASP A 69 -3.39 9.95 -10.40
CA ASP A 69 -4.54 10.86 -10.32
C ASP A 69 -5.60 10.42 -9.29
N ARG A 70 -5.44 9.22 -8.73
CA ARG A 70 -6.30 8.56 -7.73
C ARG A 70 -7.71 8.23 -8.23
N ARG A 71 -7.92 8.21 -9.55
CA ARG A 71 -9.24 8.04 -10.16
C ARG A 71 -9.51 6.66 -10.73
N ASN A 72 -8.47 5.90 -11.08
CA ASN A 72 -8.64 4.61 -11.74
C ASN A 72 -8.02 3.49 -10.90
N ALA A 73 -8.77 2.43 -10.62
CA ALA A 73 -8.22 1.16 -10.22
C ALA A 73 -7.60 0.49 -11.44
N ILE A 74 -6.38 -0.04 -11.28
CA ILE A 74 -5.62 -0.69 -12.33
C ILE A 74 -5.58 -2.19 -12.05
N PHE A 75 -5.95 -2.99 -13.04
CA PHE A 75 -5.90 -4.44 -12.98
C PHE A 75 -4.98 -4.98 -14.06
N LEU A 76 -4.15 -5.96 -13.70
CA LEU A 76 -3.57 -6.87 -14.68
C LEU A 76 -4.64 -7.88 -15.08
N VAL A 77 -4.80 -8.11 -16.38
CA VAL A 77 -5.81 -9.00 -16.93
C VAL A 77 -5.15 -10.26 -17.48
N GLU A 78 -5.73 -11.42 -17.19
CA GLU A 78 -5.31 -12.69 -17.78
C GLU A 78 -5.45 -12.63 -19.32
N SER A 79 -4.45 -13.18 -20.02
CA SER A 79 -4.46 -13.30 -21.47
C SER A 79 -5.60 -14.18 -21.97
N GLY A 80 -6.15 -13.87 -23.14
CA GLY A 80 -7.21 -14.67 -23.78
C GLY A 80 -8.63 -14.33 -23.30
N LEU A 81 -8.78 -13.34 -22.42
CA LEU A 81 -10.09 -12.79 -22.06
C LEU A 81 -10.51 -11.69 -23.05
N THR A 82 -11.68 -11.86 -23.67
CA THR A 82 -12.35 -10.80 -24.43
C THR A 82 -12.93 -9.77 -23.46
N GLN A 83 -12.86 -8.48 -23.81
CA GLN A 83 -13.13 -7.34 -22.93
C GLN A 83 -14.32 -6.52 -23.43
N GLU A 84 -15.24 -6.17 -22.54
CA GLU A 84 -16.39 -5.31 -22.84
C GLU A 84 -16.72 -4.37 -21.67
N GLY A 85 -17.36 -3.24 -21.96
CA GLY A 85 -17.81 -2.26 -20.96
C GLY A 85 -16.94 -1.00 -20.87
N GLU A 86 -16.95 -0.38 -19.69
CA GLU A 86 -16.56 1.03 -19.51
C GLU A 86 -15.07 1.23 -19.24
N GLY A 87 -14.39 0.18 -18.79
CA GLY A 87 -12.97 0.19 -18.53
C GLY A 87 -12.11 0.49 -19.77
N LYS A 88 -10.99 1.16 -19.54
CA LYS A 88 -10.01 1.48 -20.58
C LYS A 88 -8.89 0.45 -20.58
N CYS A 89 -8.81 -0.32 -21.67
CA CYS A 89 -7.77 -1.31 -21.87
C CYS A 89 -6.50 -0.71 -22.49
N LYS A 90 -5.35 -1.22 -22.05
CA LYS A 90 -4.02 -0.89 -22.58
C LYS A 90 -3.24 -2.17 -22.89
N PRO A 91 -2.46 -2.20 -23.99
CA PRO A 91 -2.26 -1.11 -24.95
C PRO A 91 -3.48 -0.80 -25.85
N SER A 92 -4.38 -1.76 -26.05
CA SER A 92 -5.57 -1.58 -26.90
C SER A 92 -6.78 -2.35 -26.36
N ARG A 93 -7.97 -2.16 -26.93
CA ARG A 93 -9.16 -2.96 -26.55
C ARG A 93 -9.04 -4.45 -26.91
N ARG A 94 -8.36 -4.78 -28.01
CA ARG A 94 -8.16 -6.18 -28.45
C ARG A 94 -7.09 -6.90 -27.64
N PHE A 95 -6.05 -6.16 -27.22
CA PHE A 95 -4.94 -6.67 -26.42
C PHE A 95 -4.92 -5.91 -25.10
N CYS A 96 -5.68 -6.41 -24.11
CA CYS A 96 -5.81 -5.77 -22.81
C CYS A 96 -4.93 -6.49 -21.79
N SER A 97 -3.77 -5.91 -21.50
CA SER A 97 -2.93 -6.34 -20.38
C SER A 97 -3.30 -5.58 -19.12
N PHE A 98 -3.62 -4.28 -19.26
CA PHE A 98 -3.99 -3.42 -18.15
C PHE A 98 -5.38 -2.82 -18.36
N LEU A 99 -6.25 -3.04 -17.38
CA LEU A 99 -7.57 -2.44 -17.33
C LEU A 99 -7.58 -1.28 -16.33
N TYR A 100 -7.98 -0.11 -16.79
CA TYR A 100 -8.21 1.08 -15.98
C TYR A 100 -9.72 1.28 -15.82
N LEU A 101 -10.22 1.13 -14.59
CA LEU A 101 -11.64 1.26 -14.27
C LEU A 101 -11.83 2.32 -13.18
N ARG A 102 -12.88 3.13 -13.29
CA ARG A 102 -13.12 4.27 -12.38
C ARG A 102 -14.52 4.19 -11.77
N THR A 103 -14.76 4.88 -10.67
CA THR A 103 -16.09 4.87 -10.02
C THR A 103 -17.02 6.01 -10.48
N ALA A 104 -16.55 6.89 -11.37
CA ALA A 104 -17.25 8.13 -11.71
C ALA A 104 -18.09 7.99 -12.99
N ASP A 105 -19.26 8.64 -12.99
CA ASP A 105 -20.18 8.72 -14.14
C ASP A 105 -20.69 7.36 -14.62
N SER A 106 -20.92 6.43 -13.70
CA SER A 106 -21.34 5.04 -14.01
C SER A 106 -20.37 4.28 -14.91
N ARG A 107 -19.09 4.64 -14.89
CA ARG A 107 -18.00 3.97 -15.63
C ARG A 107 -17.27 2.91 -14.81
N ASP A 108 -18.04 2.19 -14.01
CA ASP A 108 -17.61 1.27 -12.97
C ASP A 108 -17.85 -0.20 -13.29
N ASP A 109 -18.49 -0.52 -14.42
CA ASP A 109 -18.72 -1.88 -14.88
C ASP A 109 -17.78 -2.30 -16.03
N HIS A 110 -17.32 -3.55 -15.96
CA HIS A 110 -16.54 -4.21 -17.00
C HIS A 110 -16.84 -5.71 -17.04
N TYR A 111 -16.76 -6.28 -18.22
CA TYR A 111 -17.14 -7.66 -18.49
C TYR A 111 -16.01 -8.38 -19.20
N PHE A 112 -15.83 -9.65 -18.87
CA PHE A 112 -14.82 -10.51 -19.48
C PHE A 112 -15.45 -11.80 -19.95
N SER A 113 -15.06 -12.26 -21.14
CA SER A 113 -15.51 -13.54 -21.67
C SER A 113 -14.31 -14.43 -22.00
N THR A 114 -14.36 -15.68 -21.57
CA THR A 114 -13.38 -16.71 -21.99
C THR A 114 -13.80 -17.30 -23.33
N GLU A 115 -12.88 -17.91 -24.06
CA GLU A 115 -13.19 -18.69 -25.28
C GLU A 115 -14.22 -19.81 -25.02
N GLY A 116 -14.18 -20.46 -23.85
CA GLY A 116 -15.16 -21.47 -23.43
C GLY A 116 -16.54 -20.93 -23.01
N GLY A 117 -16.85 -19.67 -23.32
CA GLY A 117 -18.17 -19.07 -23.09
C GLY A 117 -18.46 -18.59 -21.67
N LYS A 118 -17.55 -18.77 -20.70
CA LYS A 118 -17.72 -18.22 -19.35
C LYS A 118 -17.63 -16.71 -19.35
N GLN A 119 -18.58 -16.07 -18.68
CA GLN A 119 -18.64 -14.63 -18.53
C GLN A 119 -18.33 -14.23 -17.08
N TYR A 120 -17.51 -13.21 -16.91
CA TYR A 120 -17.21 -12.60 -15.61
C TYR A 120 -17.67 -11.15 -15.59
N VAL A 121 -18.16 -10.73 -14.43
CA VAL A 121 -18.59 -9.35 -14.19
C VAL A 121 -17.67 -8.73 -13.17
N LEU A 122 -17.13 -7.54 -13.47
CA LEU A 122 -16.40 -6.68 -12.55
C LEU A 122 -17.15 -5.36 -12.40
N HIS A 123 -17.54 -5.07 -11.17
CA HIS A 123 -18.10 -3.78 -10.78
C HIS A 123 -17.21 -3.13 -9.71
N LEU A 124 -16.74 -1.92 -9.95
CA LEU A 124 -15.91 -1.15 -9.03
C LEU A 124 -16.77 -0.21 -8.19
N SER A 125 -17.11 -0.63 -6.98
CA SER A 125 -17.98 0.16 -6.11
C SER A 125 -17.27 1.36 -5.46
N ARG A 126 -16.00 1.21 -5.07
CA ARG A 126 -15.29 2.30 -4.38
C ARG A 126 -13.77 2.19 -4.43
N ILE A 127 -13.11 3.34 -4.46
CA ILE A 127 -11.67 3.49 -4.18
C ILE A 127 -11.52 4.22 -2.84
N ARG A 128 -10.76 3.65 -1.90
CA ARG A 128 -10.58 4.20 -0.55
C ARG A 128 -9.11 4.39 -0.22
N ARG A 129 -8.76 5.57 0.31
CA ARG A 129 -7.47 5.82 0.96
C ARG A 129 -7.57 5.40 2.42
N VAL A 130 -6.68 4.53 2.89
CA VAL A 130 -6.65 4.03 4.27
C VAL A 130 -5.28 4.26 4.90
N GLU A 131 -5.27 4.64 6.18
CA GLU A 131 -4.04 4.84 6.95
C GLU A 131 -3.40 3.47 7.28
N VAL A 132 -2.11 3.34 7.02
CA VAL A 132 -1.32 2.18 7.38
C VAL A 132 -0.77 2.40 8.78
N LYS A 133 -1.29 1.65 9.75
CA LYS A 133 -0.73 1.66 11.10
C LYS A 133 0.68 1.04 11.04
N PRO A 134 1.72 1.70 11.57
CA PRO A 134 3.04 1.09 11.67
C PRO A 134 2.92 -0.19 12.52
N LYS A 135 3.58 -1.27 12.09
CA LYS A 135 3.74 -2.44 12.95
C LYS A 135 4.55 -1.99 14.17
N ALA A 136 4.02 -2.26 15.37
CA ALA A 136 4.71 -1.91 16.61
C ALA A 136 6.12 -2.51 16.56
N LYS A 137 7.15 -1.70 16.85
CA LYS A 137 8.51 -2.22 16.99
C LYS A 137 8.51 -3.22 18.15
N PRO A 138 9.09 -4.42 18.01
CA PRO A 138 9.28 -5.30 19.16
C PRO A 138 10.04 -4.51 20.23
N SER A 139 9.49 -4.44 21.44
CA SER A 139 10.18 -3.76 22.53
C SER A 139 11.45 -4.56 22.80
N ARG A 140 12.63 -3.93 22.62
CA ARG A 140 13.87 -4.48 23.19
C ARG A 140 13.65 -4.47 24.68
N ARG A 141 13.31 -5.63 25.27
CA ARG A 141 13.50 -5.82 26.70
C ARG A 141 14.94 -5.44 26.99
N ALA A 142 15.14 -4.48 27.89
CA ALA A 142 16.46 -4.13 28.37
C ALA A 142 17.16 -5.40 28.84
N PRO A 143 18.45 -5.62 28.51
CA PRO A 143 19.18 -6.72 29.10
C PRO A 143 19.12 -6.52 30.62
N ARG A 144 18.56 -7.51 31.32
CA ARG A 144 18.73 -7.60 32.77
C ARG A 144 20.24 -7.68 32.98
N SER A 145 20.81 -6.66 33.62
CA SER A 145 22.21 -6.65 34.06
C SER A 145 22.46 -7.88 34.92
N SER A 146 22.94 -8.97 34.32
CA SER A 146 23.50 -10.09 35.04
C SER A 146 24.86 -9.66 35.57
N ARG A 147 24.92 -9.46 36.90
CA ARG A 147 26.19 -9.50 37.63
C ARG A 147 26.94 -10.77 37.24
N ALA A 148 28.23 -10.59 36.99
CA ALA A 148 29.17 -11.55 36.44
C ALA A 148 29.15 -12.94 37.10
N GLY A 149 29.30 -13.96 36.26
CA GLY A 149 29.73 -15.31 36.60
C GLY A 149 30.39 -15.93 35.37
N VAL A 150 31.72 -16.04 35.39
CA VAL A 150 32.57 -16.58 34.33
C VAL A 150 32.38 -18.09 34.20
N GLY A 151 32.22 -18.61 32.98
CA GLY A 151 32.33 -20.03 32.65
C GLY A 151 32.42 -20.23 31.13
N PRO A 152 33.39 -21.01 30.60
CA PRO A 152 33.60 -21.15 29.17
C PRO A 152 32.66 -22.24 28.60
N GLY A 153 31.94 -21.92 27.54
CA GLY A 153 31.06 -22.85 26.86
C GLY A 153 30.63 -22.30 25.52
N ALA A 154 31.44 -22.54 24.50
CA ALA A 154 31.18 -22.19 23.11
C ALA A 154 29.93 -22.91 22.58
N LEU A 155 29.00 -22.19 21.94
CA LEU A 155 28.13 -22.73 20.90
C LEU A 155 27.79 -21.63 19.88
N PHE A 156 28.32 -21.84 18.67
CA PHE A 156 27.93 -21.36 17.34
C PHE A 156 26.77 -20.36 17.25
N GLU A 157 27.10 -19.13 16.83
CA GLU A 157 26.14 -18.17 16.29
C GLU A 157 26.47 -17.95 14.81
N SER A 158 25.57 -18.40 13.92
CA SER A 158 25.71 -18.24 12.47
C SER A 158 25.60 -16.75 12.09
N PRO A 159 26.51 -16.19 11.27
CA PRO A 159 26.38 -14.81 10.83
C PRO A 159 25.22 -14.69 9.82
N VAL A 160 24.27 -13.81 10.14
CA VAL A 160 23.29 -13.30 9.19
C VAL A 160 24.05 -12.43 8.18
N PHE A 161 24.24 -12.94 6.96
CA PHE A 161 24.72 -12.16 5.83
C PHE A 161 23.72 -11.03 5.55
N VAL A 162 24.17 -9.79 5.73
CA VAL A 162 23.50 -8.60 5.20
C VAL A 162 24.18 -8.30 3.86
N ASP A 163 23.47 -8.57 2.77
CA ASP A 163 23.92 -8.22 1.42
C ASP A 163 23.52 -6.76 1.16
N GLU A 164 24.49 -5.86 1.31
CA GLU A 164 24.40 -4.45 0.97
C GLU A 164 24.84 -4.29 -0.49
N LEU A 165 23.88 -4.27 -1.42
CA LEU A 165 24.11 -3.92 -2.82
C LEU A 165 24.27 -2.41 -2.96
N ARG A 166 25.47 -1.98 -3.34
CA ARG A 166 25.72 -0.70 -4.00
C ARG A 166 26.54 -0.92 -5.26
#